data_AF-A0A6N7F9W8-F1
#
_entry.id   AF-A0A6N7F9W8-F1
#
_cell.length_a   1.000
_cell.length_b   1.000
_cell.length_c   1.000
_cell.angle_alpha   90.00
_cell.angle_beta   90.00
_cell.angle_gamma   90.00
#
_symmetry.space_group_name_H-M   'P 1'
#
loop_
_entity.id
_entity.type
_entity.pdbx_description
1 polymer ?
#
loop_
_entity_poly.entity_id
_entity_poly.type
_entity_poly.pdbx_seq_one_letter_code
_entity_poly.pdbx_strand_id
1 'polypeptide(L)'
;MARLPVQGLNQAAQRIGLGGSIVSGRGGAGVGEDVGWIRTNRGVAAWIAGATILLLIYLGTSEWALRELRDGFRLGFFTAVAVFAMLLCAVAMMLDRHRHETDEDIARVTRRDWLVAVVALALCYACFELAWRVDFLLVAPVFLAGGMWTLGVRPLRSAILAAVLVAVVIYVLFRLIGIALPTNVIGL
;
A
#
# COMPACT_ATOMS: atom_id res chain seq x y z
N MET A 1 -7.35 41.31 38.37
CA MET A 1 -7.77 40.67 37.10
C MET A 1 -6.79 41.08 36.01
N ALA A 2 -5.79 40.24 35.73
CA ALA A 2 -4.77 40.49 34.70
C ALA A 2 -5.26 39.95 33.35
N ARG A 3 -5.35 40.81 32.34
CA ARG A 3 -5.64 40.41 30.95
C ARG A 3 -4.37 39.79 30.36
N LEU A 4 -4.42 38.50 30.03
CA LEU A 4 -3.33 37.86 29.30
C LEU A 4 -3.26 38.41 27.87
N PRO A 5 -2.04 38.66 27.34
CA PRO A 5 -1.86 39.25 26.02
C PRO A 5 -2.18 38.24 24.91
N VAL A 6 -3.23 38.52 24.14
CA VAL A 6 -3.75 37.71 23.02
C VAL A 6 -2.73 37.56 21.87
N GLN A 7 -1.67 38.37 21.84
CA GLN A 7 -0.64 38.33 20.79
C GLN A 7 0.18 37.02 20.74
N GLY A 8 0.29 36.27 21.84
CA GLY A 8 1.05 35.01 21.86
C GLY A 8 0.38 33.84 21.15
N LEU A 9 -0.95 33.82 21.05
CA LEU A 9 -1.70 32.71 20.47
C LEU A 9 -1.58 32.64 18.94
N ASN A 10 -1.51 33.79 18.26
CA ASN A 10 -1.33 33.82 16.80
C ASN A 10 0.05 33.34 16.35
N GLN A 11 1.11 33.56 17.16
CA GLN A 11 2.44 33.02 16.85
C GLN A 11 2.53 31.51 17.08
N ALA A 12 1.80 30.97 18.06
CA ALA A 12 1.72 29.53 18.25
C ALA A 12 0.96 28.85 17.09
N ALA A 13 -0.14 29.44 16.60
CA ALA A 13 -0.88 28.93 15.45
C ALA A 13 -0.05 28.96 14.14
N GLN A 14 0.80 29.97 13.95
CA GLN A 14 1.72 30.04 12.81
C GLN A 14 2.81 28.96 12.83
N ARG A 15 3.29 28.56 14.00
CA ARG A 15 4.28 27.47 14.12
C ARG A 15 3.69 26.07 13.89
N ILE A 16 2.38 25.91 14.02
CA ILE A 16 1.68 24.65 13.78
C ILE A 16 1.38 24.44 12.27
N GLY A 17 1.79 25.36 11.39
CA GLY A 17 1.63 25.18 9.94
C GLY A 17 0.19 25.28 9.43
N LEU A 18 -0.75 25.75 10.27
CA LEU A 18 -2.13 26.04 9.88
C LEU A 18 -2.28 27.39 9.15
N GLY A 19 -1.19 28.15 9.01
CA GLY A 19 -1.10 29.31 8.13
C GLY A 19 -0.93 28.89 6.68
N GLY A 20 -1.85 28.08 6.16
CA GLY A 20 -1.95 27.82 4.73
C GLY A 20 -2.23 29.15 4.02
N SER A 21 -1.18 29.77 3.49
CA SER A 21 -1.34 30.86 2.55
C SER A 21 -2.09 30.28 1.36
N ILE A 22 -3.39 30.56 1.29
CA ILE A 22 -4.17 30.47 0.06
C ILE A 22 -3.58 31.55 -0.86
N VAL A 23 -2.41 31.26 -1.44
CA VAL A 23 -1.90 31.97 -2.60
C VAL A 23 -2.81 31.52 -3.72
N SER A 24 -3.92 32.23 -3.84
CA SER A 24 -4.80 32.21 -5.00
C SER A 24 -3.95 32.68 -6.18
N GLY A 25 -3.29 31.72 -6.84
CA GLY A 25 -2.54 31.89 -8.06
C GLY A 25 -3.48 32.28 -9.18
N ARG A 26 -3.75 33.58 -9.28
CA ARG A 26 -4.50 34.20 -10.37
C ARG A 26 -3.51 34.48 -11.49
N GLY A 27 -3.73 33.85 -12.64
CA GLY A 27 -3.28 34.38 -13.93
C GLY A 27 -1.97 33.80 -14.46
N GLY A 28 -2.10 32.75 -15.25
CA GLY A 28 -1.10 32.32 -16.21
C GLY A 28 -1.81 31.66 -17.39
N ALA A 29 -2.52 32.46 -18.19
CA ALA A 29 -3.02 32.04 -19.50
C ALA A 29 -1.82 31.94 -20.46
N GLY A 30 -1.03 30.88 -20.31
CA GLY A 30 0.16 30.64 -21.11
C GLY A 30 0.18 29.17 -21.49
N VAL A 31 -0.11 28.92 -22.77
CA VAL A 31 0.18 27.69 -23.53
C VAL A 31 -0.17 26.41 -22.76
N GLY A 32 -1.41 25.93 -22.99
CA GLY A 32 -1.83 24.60 -22.56
C GLY A 32 -0.97 23.54 -23.21
N GLU A 33 0.17 23.21 -22.59
CA GLU A 33 0.66 21.85 -22.67
C GLU A 33 -0.46 20.98 -22.13
N ASP A 34 -1.02 20.11 -22.97
CA ASP A 34 -1.91 19.04 -22.55
C ASP A 34 -1.14 18.20 -21.52
N VAL A 35 -1.21 18.59 -20.25
CA VAL A 35 -0.74 17.79 -19.14
C VAL A 35 -1.60 16.55 -19.19
N GLY A 36 -1.10 15.53 -19.88
CA GLY A 36 -1.89 14.40 -20.32
C GLY A 36 -2.69 13.85 -19.16
N TRP A 37 -4.01 13.74 -19.35
CA TRP A 37 -5.02 13.31 -18.37
C TRP A 37 -4.57 12.14 -17.47
N ILE A 38 -3.68 11.28 -17.99
CA ILE A 38 -2.99 10.19 -17.31
C ILE A 38 -2.22 10.61 -16.05
N ARG A 39 -1.72 11.85 -15.94
CA ARG A 39 -0.96 12.33 -14.76
C ARG A 39 -1.84 12.84 -13.61
N THR A 40 -3.17 12.79 -13.75
CA THR A 40 -4.08 13.20 -12.69
C THR A 40 -4.37 12.05 -11.72
N ASN A 41 -4.75 12.36 -10.47
CA ASN A 41 -5.20 11.36 -9.48
C ASN A 41 -6.34 10.49 -10.03
N ARG A 42 -7.20 11.04 -10.90
CA ARG A 42 -8.23 10.27 -11.59
C ARG A 42 -7.67 9.25 -12.56
N GLY A 43 -6.63 9.61 -13.31
CA GLY A 43 -5.97 8.71 -14.24
C GLY A 43 -5.37 7.51 -13.51
N VAL A 44 -4.64 7.78 -12.41
CA VAL A 44 -4.06 6.73 -11.55
C VAL A 44 -5.16 5.87 -10.91
N ALA A 45 -6.19 6.47 -10.32
CA ALA A 45 -7.31 5.75 -9.72
C ALA A 45 -8.08 4.90 -10.74
N ALA A 46 -8.32 5.42 -11.95
CA ALA A 46 -8.95 4.67 -13.04
C ALA A 46 -8.10 3.48 -13.49
N TRP A 47 -6.77 3.63 -13.54
CA TRP A 47 -5.86 2.55 -13.87
C TRP A 47 -5.85 1.46 -12.79
N ILE A 48 -5.78 1.85 -11.51
CA ILE A 48 -5.89 0.93 -10.36
C ILE A 48 -7.23 0.20 -10.38
N ALA A 49 -8.34 0.91 -10.63
CA ALA A 49 -9.67 0.33 -10.76
C ALA A 49 -9.74 -0.67 -11.92
N GLY A 50 -9.19 -0.35 -13.08
CA GLY A 50 -9.10 -1.26 -14.23
C GLY A 50 -8.30 -2.52 -13.90
N ALA A 51 -7.13 -2.37 -13.27
CA ALA A 51 -6.29 -3.50 -12.87
C ALA A 51 -6.97 -4.39 -11.82
N THR A 52 -7.66 -3.81 -10.83
CA THR A 52 -8.41 -4.56 -9.80
C THR A 52 -9.63 -5.27 -10.38
N ILE A 53 -10.36 -4.67 -11.33
CA ILE A 53 -11.46 -5.36 -12.06
C ILE A 53 -10.90 -6.55 -12.84
N LEU A 54 -9.80 -6.38 -13.57
CA LEU A 54 -9.17 -7.47 -14.31
C LEU A 54 -8.74 -8.60 -13.37
N LEU A 55 -8.18 -8.26 -12.21
CA LEU A 55 -7.79 -9.23 -11.18
C LEU A 55 -8.99 -9.97 -10.59
N LEU A 56 -10.14 -9.30 -10.38
CA LEU A 56 -11.37 -9.96 -9.94
C LEU A 56 -11.90 -10.94 -10.99
N ILE A 57 -11.87 -10.57 -12.27
CA ILE A 57 -12.25 -11.48 -13.37
C ILE A 57 -11.31 -12.69 -13.40
N TYR A 58 -10.00 -12.45 -13.27
CA TYR A 58 -9.02 -13.53 -13.21
C TYR A 58 -9.26 -14.47 -12.02
N LEU A 59 -9.51 -13.94 -10.82
CA LEU A 59 -9.83 -14.74 -9.64
C LEU A 59 -11.15 -15.51 -9.81
N GLY A 60 -12.17 -14.88 -10.40
CA GLY A 60 -13.47 -15.49 -10.62
C GLY A 60 -13.48 -16.61 -11.67
N THR A 61 -12.54 -16.58 -12.61
CA THR A 61 -12.37 -17.62 -13.65
C THR A 61 -11.33 -18.68 -13.26
N SER A 62 -10.56 -18.43 -12.20
CA SER A 62 -9.50 -19.33 -11.76
C SER A 62 -10.04 -20.47 -10.88
N GLU A 63 -9.90 -21.71 -11.35
CA GLU A 63 -10.33 -22.89 -10.59
C GLU A 63 -9.66 -23.00 -9.21
N TRP A 64 -8.38 -22.62 -9.10
CA TRP A 64 -7.64 -22.66 -7.84
C TRP A 64 -8.24 -21.73 -6.78
N ALA A 65 -8.79 -20.59 -7.20
CA ALA A 65 -9.41 -19.61 -6.30
C ALA A 65 -10.78 -20.10 -5.81
N LEU A 66 -11.44 -20.95 -6.60
CA LEU A 66 -12.74 -21.54 -6.28
C LEU A 66 -12.64 -22.85 -5.47
N ARG A 67 -11.43 -23.40 -5.27
CA ARG A 67 -11.23 -24.60 -4.44
C ARG A 67 -11.66 -24.34 -3.00
N GLU A 68 -12.51 -25.22 -2.49
CA GLU A 68 -12.95 -25.24 -1.11
C GLU A 68 -11.83 -25.82 -0.22
N LEU A 69 -11.53 -25.11 0.87
CA LEU A 69 -10.68 -25.59 1.96
C LEU A 69 -11.50 -26.42 2.94
N ARG A 70 -10.79 -27.08 3.86
CA ARG A 70 -11.35 -27.92 4.93
C ARG A 70 -12.43 -27.23 5.78
N ASP A 71 -12.36 -25.91 5.91
CA ASP A 71 -13.31 -25.12 6.70
C ASP A 71 -14.56 -24.67 5.90
N GLY A 72 -14.70 -25.11 4.64
CA GLY A 72 -15.78 -24.71 3.74
C GLY A 72 -15.59 -23.34 3.07
N PHE A 73 -14.47 -22.65 3.34
CA PHE A 73 -14.12 -21.40 2.67
C PHE A 73 -13.37 -21.65 1.37
N ARG A 74 -13.59 -20.79 0.37
CA ARG A 74 -12.81 -20.82 -0.88
C ARG A 74 -11.46 -20.14 -0.68
N LEU A 75 -10.38 -20.70 -1.23
CA LEU A 75 -9.03 -20.14 -1.10
C LEU A 75 -8.95 -18.69 -1.60
N GLY A 76 -9.66 -18.40 -2.68
CA GLY A 76 -9.75 -17.07 -3.28
C GLY A 76 -10.72 -16.12 -2.60
N PHE A 77 -11.45 -16.53 -1.56
CA PHE A 77 -12.45 -15.66 -0.92
C PHE A 77 -11.80 -14.43 -0.27
N PHE A 78 -10.77 -14.63 0.54
CA PHE A 78 -10.08 -13.52 1.22
C PHE A 78 -9.38 -12.58 0.23
N THR A 79 -8.75 -13.13 -0.81
CA THR A 79 -8.11 -12.31 -1.85
C THR A 79 -9.15 -11.53 -2.64
N ALA A 80 -10.29 -12.13 -2.99
CA ALA A 80 -11.39 -11.44 -3.65
C ALA A 80 -11.94 -10.28 -2.80
N VAL A 81 -12.16 -10.49 -1.49
CA VAL A 81 -12.61 -9.42 -0.57
C VAL A 81 -11.59 -8.28 -0.51
N ALA A 82 -10.30 -8.59 -0.41
CA ALA A 82 -9.25 -7.58 -0.38
C ALA A 82 -9.18 -6.77 -1.70
N VAL A 83 -9.24 -7.44 -2.85
CA VAL A 83 -9.27 -6.78 -4.17
C VAL A 83 -10.55 -5.95 -4.34
N PHE A 84 -11.67 -6.42 -3.85
CA PHE A 84 -12.93 -5.67 -3.85
C PHE A 84 -12.85 -4.42 -2.98
N ALA A 85 -12.27 -4.50 -1.78
CA ALA A 85 -12.03 -3.33 -0.94
C ALA A 85 -11.10 -2.31 -1.63
N MET A 86 -10.02 -2.77 -2.28
CA MET A 86 -9.15 -1.92 -3.08
C MET A 86 -9.90 -1.24 -4.24
N LEU A 87 -10.80 -1.95 -4.91
CA LEU A 87 -11.65 -1.39 -5.97
C LEU A 87 -12.57 -0.30 -5.42
N LEU A 88 -13.21 -0.52 -4.26
CA LEU A 88 -14.03 0.51 -3.61
C LEU A 88 -13.22 1.75 -3.26
N CYS A 89 -12.01 1.59 -2.73
CA CYS A 89 -11.09 2.71 -2.45
C CYS A 89 -10.72 3.45 -3.75
N ALA A 90 -10.41 2.73 -4.83
CA ALA A 90 -10.08 3.33 -6.12
C ALA A 90 -11.27 4.12 -6.70
N VAL A 91 -12.49 3.57 -6.62
CA VAL A 91 -13.72 4.26 -7.04
C VAL A 91 -13.98 5.48 -6.17
N ALA A 92 -13.80 5.38 -4.85
CA ALA A 92 -13.93 6.52 -3.95
C ALA A 92 -12.96 7.65 -4.32
N MET A 93 -11.70 7.33 -4.64
CA MET A 93 -10.72 8.30 -5.14
C MET A 93 -11.13 8.94 -6.48
N MET A 94 -11.82 8.23 -7.36
CA MET A 94 -12.36 8.80 -8.60
C MET A 94 -13.50 9.80 -8.35
N LEU A 95 -14.29 9.58 -7.29
CA LEU A 95 -15.45 10.38 -6.92
C LEU A 95 -15.13 11.54 -5.98
N ASP A 96 -13.97 11.53 -5.30
CA ASP A 96 -13.59 12.56 -4.35
C ASP A 96 -13.61 13.96 -4.98
N ARG A 97 -14.21 14.93 -4.29
CA ARG A 97 -14.31 16.32 -4.75
C ARG A 97 -12.94 16.98 -4.96
N HIS A 98 -11.92 16.59 -4.18
CA HIS A 98 -10.56 17.13 -4.26
C HIS A 98 -9.71 16.50 -5.38
N ARG A 99 -10.30 15.67 -6.24
CA ARG A 99 -9.64 14.97 -7.38
C ARG A 99 -8.90 15.83 -8.41
N HIS A 100 -8.96 17.16 -8.32
CA HIS A 100 -8.21 18.07 -9.20
C HIS A 100 -6.96 18.65 -8.55
N GLU A 101 -6.82 18.52 -7.23
CA GLU A 101 -5.58 18.87 -6.53
C GLU A 101 -4.59 17.74 -6.82
N THR A 102 -3.64 18.02 -7.70
CA THR A 102 -2.53 17.11 -7.96
C THR A 102 -1.57 17.32 -6.81
N ASP A 103 -1.43 16.29 -5.96
CA ASP A 103 -0.44 16.32 -4.90
C ASP A 103 0.95 16.53 -5.54
N GLU A 104 1.74 17.46 -5.01
CA GLU A 104 3.05 17.80 -5.60
C GLU A 104 3.97 16.57 -5.68
N ASP A 105 3.77 15.61 -4.78
CA ASP A 105 4.51 14.36 -4.74
C ASP A 105 4.19 13.47 -5.95
N ILE A 106 2.94 13.47 -6.43
CA ILE A 106 2.53 12.68 -7.61
C ILE A 106 3.07 13.31 -8.89
N ALA A 107 3.15 14.64 -8.95
CA ALA A 107 3.72 15.34 -10.11
C ALA A 107 5.21 15.04 -10.32
N ARG A 108 5.93 14.66 -9.24
CA ARG A 108 7.36 14.32 -9.28
C ARG A 108 7.65 12.85 -9.60
N VAL A 109 6.61 12.03 -9.75
CA VAL A 109 6.77 10.60 -10.08
C VAL A 109 7.52 10.47 -11.40
N THR A 110 8.74 9.94 -11.28
CA THR A 110 9.67 9.75 -12.38
C THR A 110 9.52 8.32 -12.91
N ARG A 111 9.93 8.06 -14.16
CA ARG A 111 10.01 6.69 -14.70
C ARG A 111 10.83 5.73 -13.82
N ARG A 112 11.76 6.27 -13.01
CA ARG A 112 12.53 5.50 -12.03
C ARG A 112 11.65 4.90 -10.95
N ASP A 113 10.60 5.59 -10.50
CA ASP A 113 9.70 5.08 -9.47
C ASP A 113 8.89 3.89 -9.98
N TRP A 114 8.49 3.92 -11.25
CA TRP A 114 7.89 2.77 -11.93
C TRP A 114 8.84 1.57 -12.00
N LEU A 115 10.12 1.82 -12.32
CA LEU A 115 11.12 0.76 -12.32
C LEU A 115 11.30 0.17 -10.91
N VAL A 116 11.36 1.02 -9.88
CA VAL A 116 11.43 0.58 -8.48
C VAL A 116 10.20 -0.24 -8.10
N ALA A 117 8.99 0.14 -8.52
CA ALA A 117 7.78 -0.63 -8.29
C ALA A 117 7.82 -2.00 -8.97
N VAL A 118 8.28 -2.09 -10.23
CA VAL A 118 8.45 -3.36 -10.95
C VAL A 118 9.51 -4.24 -10.28
N VAL A 119 10.64 -3.67 -9.87
CA VAL A 119 11.69 -4.39 -9.14
C VAL A 119 11.17 -4.89 -7.79
N ALA A 120 10.42 -4.08 -7.06
CA ALA A 120 9.79 -4.48 -5.80
C ALA A 120 8.81 -5.63 -6.02
N LEU A 121 7.99 -5.58 -7.07
CA LEU A 121 7.07 -6.67 -7.42
C LEU A 121 7.82 -7.96 -7.76
N ALA A 122 8.89 -7.87 -8.54
CA ALA A 122 9.74 -9.01 -8.87
C ALA A 122 10.43 -9.59 -7.62
N LEU A 123 10.88 -8.73 -6.69
CA LEU A 123 11.45 -9.15 -5.42
C LEU A 123 10.41 -9.85 -4.54
N CYS A 124 9.18 -9.33 -4.46
CA CYS A 124 8.07 -9.99 -3.77
C CYS A 124 7.82 -11.40 -4.34
N TYR A 125 7.79 -11.54 -5.66
CA TYR A 125 7.62 -12.83 -6.32
C TYR A 125 8.78 -13.78 -6.01
N ALA A 126 10.02 -13.32 -6.10
CA ALA A 126 11.20 -14.10 -5.74
C ALA A 126 11.20 -14.53 -4.27
N CYS A 127 10.77 -13.66 -3.35
CA CYS A 127 10.61 -13.99 -1.94
C CYS A 127 9.52 -15.04 -1.71
N PHE A 128 8.41 -14.98 -2.47
CA PHE A 128 7.36 -15.98 -2.41
C PHE A 128 7.85 -17.36 -2.87
N GLU A 129 8.56 -17.43 -4.00
CA GLU A 129 9.23 -18.66 -4.47
C GLU A 129 10.23 -19.18 -3.43
N LEU A 130 11.04 -18.29 -2.83
CA LEU A 130 12.01 -18.68 -1.81
C LEU A 130 11.34 -19.20 -0.55
N ALA A 131 10.23 -18.59 -0.12
CA ALA A 131 9.45 -19.04 1.04
C ALA A 131 8.86 -20.44 0.83
N TRP A 132 8.51 -20.79 -0.41
CA TRP A 132 8.05 -22.14 -0.77
C TRP A 132 9.16 -23.19 -0.79
N ARG A 133 10.39 -22.80 -1.13
CA ARG A 133 11.53 -23.73 -1.24
C ARG A 133 12.32 -23.92 0.05
N VAL A 134 12.56 -22.84 0.81
CA VAL A 134 13.42 -22.86 1.98
C VAL A 134 12.60 -23.08 3.24
N ASP A 135 11.93 -22.04 3.72
CA ASP A 135 10.97 -22.08 4.83
C ASP A 135 10.33 -20.70 5.01
N PHE A 136 9.02 -20.68 5.27
CA PHE A 136 8.28 -19.44 5.53
C PHE A 136 8.87 -18.66 6.72
N LEU A 137 9.22 -19.37 7.80
CA LEU A 137 9.67 -18.75 9.06
C LEU A 137 11.01 -18.01 8.93
N LEU A 138 11.85 -18.41 7.97
CA LEU A 138 13.15 -17.78 7.71
C LEU A 138 13.03 -16.64 6.71
N VAL A 139 12.23 -16.82 5.65
CA VAL A 139 12.12 -15.85 4.56
C VAL A 139 11.22 -14.67 4.93
N ALA A 140 10.11 -14.93 5.62
CA ALA A 140 9.13 -13.89 5.94
C ALA A 140 9.68 -12.74 6.81
N PRO A 141 10.47 -12.98 7.89
CA PRO A 141 11.04 -11.89 8.69
C PRO A 141 12.02 -11.03 7.89
N VAL A 142 12.84 -11.65 7.02
CA VAL A 142 13.80 -10.92 6.18
C VAL A 142 13.06 -10.02 5.20
N PHE A 143 12.02 -10.56 4.55
CA PHE A 143 11.17 -9.81 3.63
C PHE A 143 10.42 -8.67 4.34
N LEU A 144 9.78 -8.94 5.48
CA LEU A 144 9.05 -7.94 6.25
C LEU A 144 9.99 -6.84 6.78
N ALA A 145 11.19 -7.19 7.24
CA ALA A 145 12.17 -6.20 7.68
C ALA A 145 12.63 -5.30 6.52
N GLY A 146 12.86 -5.88 5.33
CA GLY A 146 13.15 -5.12 4.11
C GLY A 146 12.01 -4.17 3.74
N GLY A 147 10.76 -4.67 3.75
CA GLY A 147 9.57 -3.87 3.48
C GLY A 147 9.41 -2.71 4.46
N MET A 148 9.52 -2.97 5.77
CA MET A 148 9.46 -1.93 6.80
C MET A 148 10.57 -0.88 6.63
N TRP A 149 11.78 -1.32 6.28
CA TRP A 149 12.88 -0.41 5.99
C TRP A 149 12.59 0.50 4.79
N THR A 150 12.05 -0.06 3.70
CA THR A 150 11.66 0.74 2.53
C THR A 150 10.52 1.72 2.81
N LEU A 151 9.61 1.36 3.73
CA LEU A 151 8.54 2.24 4.22
C LEU A 151 9.03 3.31 5.21
N GLY A 152 10.34 3.38 5.48
CA GLY A 152 10.93 4.41 6.31
C GLY A 152 10.86 4.15 7.81
N VAL A 153 10.56 2.91 8.24
CA VAL A 153 10.60 2.54 9.66
C VAL A 153 12.06 2.57 10.14
N ARG A 154 12.43 3.63 10.85
CA ARG A 154 13.68 3.75 11.62
C ARG A 154 13.35 3.55 13.10
N PRO A 155 14.20 2.92 13.94
CA PRO A 155 15.51 2.29 13.73
C PRO A 155 15.47 0.82 13.24
N LEU A 156 16.56 0.32 12.65
CA LEU A 156 16.66 -1.06 12.10
C LEU A 156 16.28 -2.15 13.12
N ARG A 157 16.63 -1.94 14.40
CA ARG A 157 16.35 -2.90 15.47
C ARG A 157 14.85 -3.09 15.71
N SER A 158 14.06 -2.01 15.66
CA SER A 158 12.60 -2.12 15.83
C SER A 158 11.95 -2.77 14.61
N ALA A 159 12.44 -2.47 13.39
CA ALA A 159 11.96 -3.10 12.17
C ALA A 159 12.20 -4.63 12.18
N ILE A 160 13.40 -5.08 12.56
CA ILE A 160 13.69 -6.53 12.66
C ILE A 160 12.82 -7.18 13.72
N LEU A 161 12.71 -6.59 14.92
CA LEU A 161 11.90 -7.15 16.01
C LEU A 161 10.42 -7.24 15.61
N ALA A 162 9.88 -6.19 14.99
CA ALA A 162 8.50 -6.16 14.51
C ALA A 162 8.29 -7.20 13.39
N ALA A 163 9.21 -7.31 12.44
CA ALA A 163 9.14 -8.29 11.37
C ALA A 163 9.14 -9.74 11.89
N VAL A 164 10.02 -10.06 12.84
CA VAL A 164 10.05 -11.38 13.49
C VAL A 164 8.75 -11.64 14.25
N LEU A 165 8.29 -10.68 15.06
CA LEU A 165 7.05 -10.80 15.82
C LEU A 165 5.85 -11.06 14.90
N VAL A 166 5.70 -10.26 13.84
CA VAL A 166 4.62 -10.39 12.87
C VAL A 166 4.70 -11.73 12.13
N ALA A 167 5.90 -12.15 11.71
CA ALA A 167 6.08 -13.45 11.06
C ALA A 167 5.67 -14.62 11.97
N VAL A 168 6.04 -14.59 13.25
CA VAL A 168 5.64 -15.60 14.24
C VAL A 168 4.12 -15.59 14.45
N VAL A 169 3.51 -14.42 14.58
CA VAL A 169 2.05 -14.29 14.73
C VAL A 169 1.32 -14.86 13.51
N ILE A 170 1.75 -14.50 12.29
CA ILE A 170 1.16 -15.03 11.06
C ILE A 170 1.33 -16.56 10.99
N TYR A 171 2.51 -17.08 11.33
CA TYR A 171 2.76 -18.52 11.37
C TYR A 171 1.82 -19.23 12.35
N VAL A 172 1.68 -18.71 13.57
CA VAL A 172 0.77 -19.28 14.57
C VAL A 172 -0.68 -19.23 14.08
N LEU A 173 -1.13 -18.11 13.51
CA LEU A 173 -2.49 -17.99 12.95
C LEU A 173 -2.74 -19.01 11.84
N PHE A 174 -1.84 -19.14 10.87
CA PHE A 174 -1.98 -20.13 9.80
C PHE A 174 -1.98 -21.56 10.33
N ARG A 175 -1.15 -21.86 11.34
CA ARG A 175 -1.15 -23.15 12.02
C ARG A 175 -2.47 -23.41 12.78
N LEU A 176 -3.04 -22.40 13.42
CA LEU A 176 -4.33 -22.50 14.11
C LEU A 176 -5.50 -22.72 13.14
N ILE A 177 -5.43 -22.15 11.94
CA ILE A 177 -6.39 -22.38 10.84
C ILE A 177 -6.16 -23.77 10.19
N GLY A 178 -5.10 -24.49 10.55
CA GLY A 178 -4.79 -25.81 9.99
C GLY A 178 -4.18 -25.75 8.59
N ILE A 179 -3.65 -24.59 8.17
CA ILE A 179 -2.89 -24.45 6.93
C ILE A 179 -1.46 -24.92 7.20
N ALA A 180 -1.09 -26.06 6.61
CA ALA A 180 0.27 -26.56 6.66
C ALA A 180 1.18 -25.67 5.79
N LEU A 181 2.11 -24.97 6.43
CA LEU A 181 3.16 -24.23 5.74
C LEU A 181 4.32 -25.20 5.44
N PRO A 182 5.04 -25.03 4.30
CA PRO A 182 6.23 -25.83 4.04
C PRO A 182 7.24 -25.61 5.16
N THR A 183 7.57 -26.71 5.86
CA THR A 183 8.60 -26.79 6.90
C THR A 183 9.65 -27.80 6.45
N ASN A 184 10.61 -27.36 5.65
CA ASN A 184 11.65 -28.25 5.11
C ASN A 184 12.83 -28.41 6.09
N VAL A 185 13.10 -27.43 6.95
CA VAL A 185 14.25 -27.49 7.88
C VAL A 185 13.91 -28.20 9.19
N ILE A 186 12.64 -28.19 9.60
CA ILE A 186 12.18 -28.87 10.82
C ILE A 186 11.36 -30.07 10.36
N GLY A 187 12.04 -31.18 10.05
CA GLY A 187 11.43 -32.45 9.64
C GLY A 187 10.67 -33.16 10.76
N LEU A 188 9.69 -32.46 11.37
CA LEU A 188 8.74 -32.97 12.35
C LEU A 188 7.38 -33.20 11.69
#